data_AF-A0A7R9R1P3-F1
#
_entry.id   AF-A0A7R9R1P3-F1
#
_cell.length_a   1.000
_cell.length_b   1.000
_cell.length_c   1.000
_cell.angle_alpha   90.00
_cell.angle_beta   90.00
_cell.angle_gamma   90.00
#
_symmetry.space_group_name_H-M   'P 1'
#
loop_
_entity.id
_entity.type
_entity.pdbx_description
1 polymer ?
#
loop_
_entity_poly.entity_id
_entity_poly.type
_entity_poly.pdbx_seq_one_letter_code
_entity_poly.pdbx_strand_id
1 'polypeptide(L)'
;HKDSEKKDINKIENKLKPKKKSKNVAKYDEYVIDSSDEEDLRNTIGNIPYEWYNDFSHIGYDLSGKKLIKPPKVDEMQEFLNKMEDPMYWRTVKDRMTGQNVILTDNDVESIQRARKGKFPDPGYNPYEPFIDFFTYEKLIHPVTNRPEPKASFIPSLSEKRKISKLVAAI
;
A
#
# COMPACT_ATOMS: atom_id res chain seq x y z
N HIS A 1 -21.63 -26.31 -56.71
CA HIS A 1 -21.69 -25.04 -55.95
C HIS A 1 -21.73 -25.23 -54.42
N LYS A 2 -21.06 -26.23 -53.83
CA LYS A 2 -21.04 -26.43 -52.35
C LYS A 2 -19.65 -26.52 -51.72
N ASP A 3 -18.59 -26.34 -52.51
CA ASP A 3 -17.19 -26.53 -52.05
C ASP A 3 -16.41 -25.22 -51.83
N SER A 4 -17.01 -24.06 -52.17
CA SER A 4 -16.43 -22.74 -51.92
C SER A 4 -16.71 -22.21 -50.50
N GLU A 5 -17.90 -22.45 -49.96
CA GLU A 5 -18.28 -21.94 -48.62
C GLU A 5 -17.53 -22.60 -47.45
N LYS A 6 -17.10 -23.86 -47.61
CA LYS A 6 -16.35 -24.58 -46.55
C LYS A 6 -14.92 -24.08 -46.37
N LYS A 7 -14.33 -23.43 -47.39
CA LYS A 7 -12.98 -22.86 -47.29
C LYS A 7 -12.99 -21.52 -46.52
N ASP A 8 -14.09 -20.79 -46.60
CA ASP A 8 -14.22 -19.49 -45.95
C ASP A 8 -14.52 -19.61 -44.45
N ILE A 9 -15.30 -20.62 -44.03
CA ILE A 9 -15.59 -20.88 -42.60
C ILE A 9 -14.32 -21.26 -41.83
N ASN A 10 -13.45 -22.12 -42.39
CA ASN A 10 -12.18 -22.50 -41.78
C ASN A 10 -11.17 -21.34 -41.68
N LYS A 11 -11.35 -20.28 -42.49
CA LYS A 11 -10.53 -19.06 -42.44
C LYS A 11 -11.01 -18.09 -41.36
N ILE A 12 -12.28 -18.18 -40.95
CA ILE A 12 -12.89 -17.36 -39.89
C ILE A 12 -12.62 -17.97 -38.51
N GLU A 13 -12.70 -19.29 -38.35
CA GLU A 13 -12.42 -19.96 -37.06
C GLU A 13 -10.96 -19.79 -36.60
N ASN A 14 -10.02 -19.66 -37.53
CA ASN A 14 -8.61 -19.42 -37.19
C ASN A 14 -8.30 -17.98 -36.74
N LYS A 15 -9.28 -17.06 -36.77
CA LYS A 15 -9.15 -15.67 -36.26
C LYS A 15 -9.64 -15.47 -34.82
N LEU A 16 -10.26 -16.47 -34.20
CA LEU A 16 -10.78 -16.40 -32.82
C LEU A 16 -9.88 -17.07 -31.76
N LYS A 17 -8.69 -17.53 -32.14
CA LYS A 17 -7.71 -17.98 -31.15
C LYS A 17 -7.03 -16.76 -30.51
N PRO A 18 -7.05 -16.61 -29.17
CA PRO A 18 -6.32 -15.53 -28.53
C PRO A 18 -4.84 -15.71 -28.88
N LYS A 19 -4.30 -14.76 -29.66
CA LYS A 19 -2.86 -14.64 -29.86
C LYS A 19 -2.22 -14.64 -28.47
N LYS A 20 -1.44 -15.67 -28.15
CA LYS A 20 -0.62 -15.72 -26.94
C LYS A 20 0.16 -14.41 -26.89
N LYS A 21 -0.24 -13.51 -25.98
CA LYS A 21 0.46 -12.25 -25.75
C LYS A 21 1.90 -12.62 -25.36
N SER A 22 2.81 -12.01 -26.10
CA SER A 22 4.24 -11.87 -25.84
C SER A 22 4.65 -12.23 -24.42
N LYS A 23 5.43 -13.31 -24.29
CA LYS A 23 6.33 -13.49 -23.14
C LYS A 23 7.44 -12.46 -23.28
N ASN A 24 7.19 -11.26 -22.78
CA ASN A 24 8.18 -10.22 -22.45
C ASN A 24 7.52 -9.30 -21.41
N VAL A 25 7.01 -9.90 -20.33
CA VAL A 25 6.85 -9.16 -19.09
C VAL A 25 8.25 -9.21 -18.51
N ALA A 26 8.99 -8.09 -18.57
CA ALA A 26 10.14 -7.91 -17.69
C ALA A 26 9.61 -8.25 -16.29
N LYS A 27 10.10 -9.34 -15.71
CA LYS A 27 9.69 -9.79 -14.38
C LYS A 27 10.08 -8.65 -13.45
N TYR A 28 9.13 -7.76 -13.20
CA TYR A 28 9.33 -6.64 -12.31
C TYR A 28 9.58 -7.27 -10.95
N ASP A 29 10.77 -7.03 -10.42
CA ASP A 29 11.14 -7.59 -9.14
C ASP A 29 10.37 -6.81 -8.07
N GLU A 30 9.29 -7.41 -7.57
CA GLU A 30 8.36 -6.78 -6.63
C GLU A 30 9.07 -6.33 -5.34
N TYR A 31 10.17 -7.01 -4.99
CA TYR A 31 11.02 -6.73 -3.84
C TYR A 31 11.82 -5.41 -3.94
N VAL A 32 11.93 -4.81 -5.14
CA VAL A 32 12.64 -3.51 -5.33
C VAL A 32 11.82 -2.33 -4.79
N ILE A 33 10.49 -2.43 -4.75
CA ILE A 33 9.63 -1.34 -4.28
C ILE A 33 9.28 -1.52 -2.80
N ASP A 34 8.94 -2.74 -2.40
CA ASP A 34 8.47 -3.05 -1.04
C ASP A 34 9.43 -4.02 -0.38
N SER A 35 10.41 -3.47 0.34
CA SER A 35 11.46 -4.24 1.02
C SER A 35 11.04 -4.68 2.43
N SER A 36 9.74 -4.67 2.75
CA SER A 36 9.26 -4.95 4.11
C SER A 36 9.57 -6.39 4.59
N ASP A 37 9.86 -7.32 3.68
CA ASP A 37 10.23 -8.71 3.96
C ASP A 37 11.67 -9.07 3.53
N GLU A 38 12.42 -8.14 2.95
CA GLU A 38 13.80 -8.38 2.49
C GLU A 38 14.81 -8.56 3.64
N GLU A 39 14.47 -8.15 4.85
CA GLU A 39 15.32 -8.35 6.03
C GLU A 39 15.59 -9.85 6.28
N ASP A 40 14.59 -10.71 6.03
CA ASP A 40 14.70 -12.17 6.18
C ASP A 40 15.64 -12.80 5.13
N LEU A 41 15.90 -12.13 4.00
CA LEU A 41 16.84 -12.61 2.99
C LEU A 41 18.29 -12.48 3.46
N ARG A 42 18.59 -11.53 4.35
CA ARG A 42 19.97 -11.28 4.80
C ARG A 42 20.30 -12.09 6.05
N ASN A 43 19.33 -12.29 6.94
CA ASN A 43 19.52 -13.09 8.16
C ASN A 43 18.23 -13.83 8.55
N THR A 44 18.32 -15.15 8.71
CA THR A 44 17.17 -16.06 8.91
C THR A 44 16.80 -16.31 10.37
N ILE A 45 17.46 -15.67 11.33
CA ILE A 45 17.20 -15.89 12.77
C ILE A 45 15.85 -15.33 13.26
N GLY A 46 15.23 -14.41 12.51
CA GLY A 46 14.00 -13.74 12.92
C GLY A 46 14.12 -12.87 14.19
N ASN A 47 13.01 -12.64 14.90
CA ASN A 47 12.96 -11.80 16.10
C ASN A 47 13.41 -12.55 17.37
N ILE A 48 14.68 -12.95 17.41
CA ILE A 48 15.33 -13.59 18.57
C ILE A 48 16.18 -12.56 19.33
N PRO A 49 16.31 -12.65 20.67
CA PRO A 49 17.20 -11.78 21.42
C PRO A 49 18.65 -11.86 20.92
N TYR A 50 19.25 -10.71 20.65
CA TYR A 50 20.64 -10.60 20.16
C TYR A 50 21.66 -11.19 21.15
N GLU A 51 21.35 -11.12 22.45
CA GLU A 51 22.24 -11.53 23.54
C GLU A 51 22.67 -13.00 23.45
N TRP A 52 21.86 -13.87 22.85
CA TRP A 52 22.20 -15.29 22.67
C TRP A 52 23.42 -15.50 21.77
N TYR A 53 23.73 -14.52 20.92
CA TYR A 53 24.88 -14.56 20.04
C TYR A 53 26.11 -13.86 20.62
N ASN A 54 26.06 -13.29 21.83
CA ASN A 54 27.18 -12.52 22.41
C ASN A 54 28.50 -13.30 22.42
N ASP A 55 28.46 -14.58 22.82
CA ASP A 55 29.64 -15.44 22.96
C ASP A 55 30.12 -16.08 21.64
N PHE A 56 29.30 -16.01 20.59
CA PHE A 56 29.63 -16.58 19.28
C PHE A 56 30.35 -15.56 18.38
N SER A 57 31.06 -16.01 17.35
CA SER A 57 31.71 -15.10 16.38
C SER A 57 30.79 -14.64 15.23
N HIS A 58 29.59 -15.20 15.13
CA HIS A 58 28.63 -14.96 14.06
C HIS A 58 27.22 -14.76 14.63
N ILE A 59 26.33 -14.15 13.84
CA ILE A 59 24.90 -14.01 14.12
C ILE A 59 24.16 -14.83 13.07
N GLY A 60 23.74 -16.04 13.42
CA GLY A 60 22.94 -16.86 12.50
C GLY A 60 23.65 -17.27 11.20
N TYR A 61 22.84 -17.68 10.23
CA TYR A 61 23.28 -18.19 8.94
C TYR A 61 22.45 -17.59 7.80
N ASP A 62 23.10 -17.42 6.66
CA ASP A 62 22.47 -17.06 5.38
C ASP A 62 21.63 -18.24 4.84
N LEU A 63 20.75 -18.00 3.87
CA LEU A 63 19.91 -19.01 3.20
C LEU A 63 20.73 -20.16 2.61
N SER A 64 21.98 -19.87 2.23
CA SER A 64 22.96 -20.84 1.73
C SER A 64 23.71 -21.61 2.84
N GLY A 65 23.39 -21.36 4.12
CA GLY A 65 24.07 -21.97 5.28
C GLY A 65 25.45 -21.38 5.59
N LYS A 66 25.79 -20.20 5.06
CA LYS A 66 27.04 -19.50 5.38
C LYS A 66 26.90 -18.72 6.68
N LYS A 67 27.93 -18.72 7.52
CA LYS A 67 27.95 -17.98 8.79
C LYS A 67 27.98 -16.47 8.51
N LEU A 68 27.07 -15.71 9.12
CA LEU A 68 27.08 -14.25 9.04
C LEU A 68 27.97 -13.68 10.16
N ILE A 69 29.18 -13.26 9.80
CA ILE A 69 30.21 -12.84 10.76
C ILE A 69 29.82 -11.51 11.38
N LYS A 70 29.99 -11.39 12.70
CA LYS A 70 29.76 -10.14 13.41
C LYS A 70 30.81 -9.08 13.04
N PRO A 71 30.42 -7.80 12.92
CA PRO A 71 31.41 -6.73 12.93
C PRO A 71 32.19 -6.77 14.25
N PRO A 72 33.45 -6.28 14.26
CA PRO A 72 34.26 -6.24 15.47
C PRO A 72 33.51 -5.46 16.56
N LYS A 73 33.35 -6.08 17.74
CA LYS A 73 32.74 -5.42 18.89
C LYS A 73 33.66 -4.27 19.29
N VAL A 74 33.13 -3.06 19.21
CA VAL A 74 33.81 -1.85 19.68
C VAL A 74 33.70 -1.83 21.20
N ASP A 75 34.81 -1.62 21.89
CA ASP A 75 34.81 -1.50 23.36
C ASP A 75 34.00 -0.27 23.80
N GLU A 76 33.45 -0.31 25.02
CA GLU A 76 32.64 0.78 25.57
C GLU A 76 33.39 2.12 25.59
N MET A 77 34.71 2.07 25.81
CA MET A 77 35.58 3.24 25.75
C MET A 77 35.66 3.83 24.34
N GLN A 78 35.74 2.98 23.33
CA GLN A 78 35.79 3.42 21.94
C GLN A 78 34.42 3.93 21.47
N GLU A 79 33.31 3.33 21.91
CA GLU A 79 31.97 3.86 21.67
C GLU A 79 31.79 5.25 22.30
N PHE A 80 32.36 5.46 23.49
CA PHE A 80 32.37 6.76 24.13
C PHE A 80 33.20 7.80 23.36
N LEU A 81 34.38 7.43 22.85
CA LEU A 81 35.18 8.30 21.99
C LEU A 81 34.41 8.67 20.72
N ASN A 82 33.81 7.68 20.03
CA ASN A 82 33.02 7.92 18.83
C ASN A 82 31.85 8.88 19.10
N LYS A 83 31.25 8.83 20.29
CA LYS A 83 30.19 9.77 20.71
C LYS A 83 30.66 11.22 20.83
N MET A 84 31.95 11.45 21.12
CA MET A 84 32.53 12.78 21.22
C MET A 84 33.18 13.26 19.92
N GLU A 85 33.85 12.37 19.20
CA GLU A 85 34.69 12.71 18.03
C GLU A 85 33.90 12.70 16.71
N ASP A 86 32.93 11.79 16.53
CA ASP A 86 32.21 11.67 15.27
C ASP A 86 31.05 12.67 15.20
N PRO A 87 31.06 13.65 14.28
CA PRO A 87 29.95 14.59 14.15
C PRO A 87 28.69 13.95 13.56
N MET A 88 28.79 12.71 13.06
CA MET A 88 27.69 11.92 12.50
C MET A 88 27.13 10.91 13.49
N TYR A 89 27.69 10.78 14.70
CA TYR A 89 27.24 9.81 15.69
C TYR A 89 25.74 9.90 15.99
N TRP A 90 25.20 11.12 16.04
CA TRP A 90 23.77 11.36 16.28
C TRP A 90 22.85 10.88 15.14
N ARG A 91 23.39 10.60 13.95
CA ARG A 91 22.68 10.03 12.79
C ARG A 91 22.89 8.52 12.65
N THR A 92 23.74 7.92 13.47
CA THR A 92 24.10 6.51 13.37
C THR A 92 23.14 5.65 14.17
N VAL A 93 22.62 4.59 13.56
CA VAL A 93 21.73 3.60 14.19
C VAL A 93 22.35 2.21 14.08
N LYS A 94 22.29 1.43 15.17
CA LYS A 94 22.72 0.03 15.20
C LYS A 94 21.63 -0.85 14.59
N ASP A 95 21.96 -1.54 13.50
CA ASP A 95 21.10 -2.57 12.93
C ASP A 95 21.13 -3.82 13.83
N ARG A 96 19.95 -4.33 14.19
CA ARG A 96 19.78 -5.48 15.10
C ARG A 96 20.20 -6.80 14.46
N MET A 97 20.06 -6.95 13.14
CA MET A 97 20.28 -8.22 12.45
C MET A 97 21.74 -8.43 12.08
N THR A 98 22.41 -7.37 11.65
CA THR A 98 23.83 -7.41 11.27
C THR A 98 24.77 -6.93 12.38
N GLY A 99 24.26 -6.18 13.37
CA GLY A 99 25.07 -5.53 14.39
C GLY A 99 25.92 -4.37 13.86
N GLN A 100 25.72 -3.95 12.62
CA GLN A 100 26.48 -2.88 11.98
C GLN A 100 25.89 -1.51 12.31
N ASN A 101 26.77 -0.51 12.34
CA ASN A 101 26.38 0.89 12.50
C ASN A 101 26.04 1.48 11.13
N VAL A 102 24.77 1.81 10.89
CA VAL A 102 24.30 2.42 9.64
C VAL A 102 24.11 3.92 9.86
N ILE A 103 24.66 4.75 8.98
CA ILE A 103 24.48 6.20 9.00
C ILE A 103 23.21 6.53 8.22
N LEU A 104 22.27 7.22 8.85
CA LEU A 104 21.04 7.68 8.20
C LEU A 104 21.33 8.81 7.21
N THR A 105 20.62 8.80 6.07
CA THR A 105 20.72 9.87 5.08
C THR A 105 19.99 11.14 5.57
N ASP A 106 20.29 12.29 4.97
CA ASP A 106 19.63 13.55 5.35
C ASP A 106 18.10 13.48 5.19
N ASN A 107 17.61 12.79 4.15
CA ASN A 107 16.19 12.60 3.89
C ASN A 107 15.53 11.74 5.00
N ASP A 108 16.21 10.71 5.47
CA ASP A 108 15.69 9.84 6.54
C ASP A 108 15.59 10.60 7.86
N VAL A 109 16.63 11.36 8.19
CA VAL A 109 16.67 12.22 9.39
C VAL A 109 15.55 13.25 9.33
N GLU A 110 15.37 13.90 8.18
CA GLU A 110 14.33 14.90 8.00
C GLU A 110 12.93 14.30 8.12
N SER A 111 12.71 13.13 7.53
CA SER A 111 11.45 12.37 7.62
C SER A 111 11.10 12.01 9.06
N ILE A 112 12.07 11.52 9.84
CA ILE A 112 11.90 11.21 11.27
C ILE A 112 11.59 12.47 12.07
N GLN A 113 12.30 13.58 11.81
CA GLN A 113 12.05 14.85 12.48
C GLN A 113 10.65 15.41 12.18
N ARG A 114 10.18 15.29 10.93
CA ARG A 114 8.82 15.68 10.52
C ARG A 114 7.78 14.81 11.22
N ALA A 115 7.95 13.49 11.20
CA ALA A 115 7.07 12.54 11.85
C ALA A 115 6.93 12.83 13.36
N ARG A 116 8.06 13.08 14.05
CA ARG A 116 8.06 13.46 15.48
C ARG A 116 7.32 14.77 15.76
N LYS A 117 7.32 15.70 14.82
CA LYS A 117 6.60 16.98 14.90
C LYS A 117 5.12 16.86 14.48
N GLY A 118 4.65 15.66 14.13
CA GLY A 118 3.28 15.44 13.62
C GLY A 118 3.05 16.01 12.21
N LYS A 119 4.13 16.23 11.44
CA LYS A 119 4.07 16.63 10.02
C LYS A 119 4.21 15.39 9.13
N PHE A 120 3.81 15.53 7.88
CA PHE A 120 3.97 14.48 6.87
C PHE A 120 5.46 14.17 6.62
N PRO A 121 5.87 12.89 6.52
CA PRO A 121 7.27 12.51 6.30
C PRO A 121 7.80 13.03 4.97
N ASP A 122 6.99 12.94 3.92
CA ASP A 122 7.34 13.39 2.57
C ASP A 122 7.29 14.93 2.46
N PRO A 123 8.40 15.59 2.06
CA PRO A 123 8.41 17.04 1.80
C PRO A 123 7.42 17.48 0.71
N GLY A 124 7.12 16.62 -0.26
CA GLY A 124 6.27 16.93 -1.41
C GLY A 124 4.77 16.80 -1.15
N TYR A 125 4.38 16.27 0.00
CA TYR A 125 2.98 15.95 0.28
C TYR A 125 2.15 17.22 0.53
N ASN A 126 1.08 17.39 -0.25
CA ASN A 126 0.10 18.46 -0.05
C ASN A 126 -1.10 17.94 0.77
N PRO A 127 -1.31 18.40 2.01
CA PRO A 127 -2.45 17.96 2.82
C PRO A 127 -3.80 18.49 2.34
N TYR A 128 -3.77 19.53 1.50
CA TYR A 128 -4.95 20.24 1.02
C TYR A 128 -4.99 20.19 -0.51
N GLU A 129 -4.98 18.98 -1.06
CA GLU A 129 -5.21 18.79 -2.48
C GLU A 129 -6.63 19.26 -2.86
N PRO A 130 -6.79 19.90 -4.03
CA PRO A 130 -8.10 20.30 -4.50
C PRO A 130 -8.97 19.05 -4.69
N PHE A 131 -10.24 19.14 -4.28
CA PHE A 131 -11.19 18.06 -4.53
C PHE A 131 -11.37 17.89 -6.04
N ILE A 132 -10.94 16.74 -6.55
CA ILE A 132 -11.11 16.37 -7.95
C ILE A 132 -12.44 15.64 -8.07
N ASP A 133 -13.36 16.25 -8.81
CA ASP A 133 -14.61 15.63 -9.13
C ASP A 133 -14.46 14.61 -10.27
N PHE A 134 -14.34 13.34 -9.90
CA PHE A 134 -14.17 12.23 -10.83
C PHE A 134 -15.48 11.65 -11.37
N PHE A 135 -16.65 12.08 -10.90
CA PHE A 135 -17.92 11.39 -11.23
C PHE A 135 -19.05 12.35 -11.58
N THR A 136 -19.11 13.50 -10.91
CA THR A 136 -20.20 14.46 -11.06
C THR A 136 -20.16 15.22 -12.40
N TYR A 137 -19.06 15.09 -13.18
CA TYR A 137 -19.03 15.50 -14.58
C TYR A 137 -19.96 14.66 -15.49
N GLU A 138 -20.26 13.41 -15.11
CA GLU A 138 -21.16 12.52 -15.83
C GLU A 138 -22.61 12.80 -15.43
N LYS A 139 -23.37 13.41 -16.35
CA LYS A 139 -24.79 13.69 -16.12
C LYS A 139 -25.63 12.43 -16.31
N LEU A 140 -26.27 11.96 -15.24
CA LEU A 140 -27.21 10.84 -15.29
C LEU A 140 -28.56 11.32 -15.84
N ILE A 141 -29.06 10.61 -16.85
CA ILE A 141 -30.38 10.87 -17.48
C ILE A 141 -31.51 10.28 -16.64
N HIS A 142 -31.23 9.18 -15.93
CA HIS A 142 -32.21 8.43 -15.15
C HIS A 142 -32.11 8.74 -13.65
N PRO A 143 -33.21 8.65 -12.89
CA PRO A 143 -33.15 8.73 -11.44
C PRO A 143 -32.35 7.56 -10.87
N VAL A 144 -31.77 7.76 -9.69
CA VAL A 144 -31.01 6.72 -8.98
C VAL A 144 -31.87 5.49 -8.68
N THR A 145 -33.17 5.67 -8.48
CA THR A 145 -34.10 4.57 -8.16
C THR A 145 -35.34 4.60 -9.03
N ASN A 146 -35.74 3.45 -9.57
CA ASN A 146 -36.99 3.28 -10.33
C ASN A 146 -38.15 2.83 -9.43
N ARG A 147 -38.34 3.48 -8.27
CA ARG A 147 -39.49 3.17 -7.41
C ARG A 147 -40.75 3.77 -8.03
N PRO A 148 -41.83 3.00 -8.22
CA PRO A 148 -43.06 3.55 -8.75
C PRO A 148 -43.65 4.55 -7.76
N GLU A 149 -44.15 5.68 -8.27
CA GLU A 149 -44.81 6.71 -7.47
C GLU A 149 -46.06 6.15 -6.78
N PRO A 150 -46.26 6.41 -5.47
CA PRO A 150 -47.46 5.95 -4.78
C PRO A 150 -48.69 6.73 -5.25
N LYS A 151 -49.86 6.06 -5.24
CA LYS A 151 -51.14 6.68 -5.64
C LYS A 151 -51.49 7.93 -4.82
N ALA A 152 -50.98 8.05 -3.60
CA ALA A 152 -51.19 9.21 -2.74
C ALA A 152 -50.57 10.50 -3.28
N SER A 153 -49.56 10.43 -4.15
CA SER A 153 -48.98 11.61 -4.81
C SER A 153 -49.93 12.26 -5.81
N PHE A 154 -50.89 11.49 -6.34
CA PHE A 154 -51.80 11.94 -7.42
C PHE A 154 -53.24 12.20 -6.94
N ILE A 155 -53.59 11.79 -5.73
CA ILE A 155 -54.96 11.88 -5.18
C ILE A 155 -54.94 12.89 -4.02
N PRO A 156 -56.03 13.66 -3.79
CA PRO A 156 -56.13 14.54 -2.62
C PRO A 156 -55.79 13.83 -1.31
N SER A 157 -55.18 14.56 -0.38
CA SER A 157 -54.57 13.92 0.78
C SER A 157 -55.62 13.34 1.74
N LEU A 158 -55.43 12.06 2.09
CA LEU A 158 -56.33 11.37 3.02
C LEU A 158 -56.18 11.91 4.46
N SER A 159 -55.00 12.44 4.79
CA SER A 159 -54.72 13.05 6.08
C SER A 159 -55.51 14.36 6.26
N GLU A 160 -55.57 15.22 5.25
CA GLU A 160 -56.41 16.43 5.30
C GLU A 160 -57.88 16.06 5.39
N LYS A 161 -58.36 15.10 4.60
CA LYS A 161 -59.73 14.60 4.69
C LYS A 161 -60.10 14.16 6.12
N ARG A 162 -59.21 13.41 6.80
CA ARG A 162 -59.42 13.00 8.19
C ARG A 162 -59.46 14.18 9.16
N LYS A 163 -58.60 15.19 8.98
CA LYS A 163 -58.60 16.40 9.82
C LYS A 163 -59.89 17.19 9.65
N ILE A 164 -60.32 17.41 8.41
CA ILE A 164 -61.58 18.11 8.08
C ILE A 164 -62.76 17.34 8.67
N SER A 165 -62.81 16.01 8.49
CA SER A 165 -63.87 15.17 9.06
C SER A 165 -63.95 15.28 10.58
N LYS A 166 -62.82 15.41 11.29
CA LYS A 166 -62.82 15.63 12.75
C LYS A 166 -63.36 16.99 13.13
N LEU A 167 -62.99 18.04 12.39
CA LEU A 167 -63.53 19.39 12.63
C LEU A 167 -65.03 19.45 12.38
N VAL A 168 -65.50 18.85 11.28
CA VAL A 168 -66.94 18.75 10.96
C VAL A 168 -67.70 17.97 12.02
N ALA A 169 -67.13 16.87 12.54
CA ALA A 169 -67.78 16.09 13.60
C ALA A 169 -67.80 16.82 14.96
N ALA A 170 -66.97 17.85 15.15
CA ALA A 170 -66.92 18.66 16.36
C ALA A 170 -67.83 19.90 16.30
N ILE A 171 -68.49 20.14 15.16
CA ILE A 171 -69.47 21.22 14.91
C ILE A 171 -70.87 20.62 15.05
#